data_AF-A0A970XC01-F1
#
_entry.id   AF-A0A970XC01-F1
#
_cell.length_a   1.000
_cell.length_b   1.000
_cell.length_c   1.000
_cell.angle_alpha   90.00
_cell.angle_beta   90.00
_cell.angle_gamma   90.00
#
_symmetry.space_group_name_H-M   'P 1'
#
loop_
_entity.id
_entity.type
_entity.pdbx_description
1 polymer ?
#
loop_
_entity_poly.entity_id
_entity_poly.type
_entity_poly.pdbx_seq_one_letter_code
_entity_poly.pdbx_strand_id
1 'polypeptide(L)'
;MRWQPSPDTAATAADPDAALLAHATAPPELADGVEALSYWHGRQRELPWYRRGARREATRMAAAWESRVAEAAIRARDVHPLDRGLAAVLVARSWGRRSVRRWAWRIQSRLLAVAGVAVAIYAAFELLL
;
A
#
# COMPACT_ATOMS: atom_id res chain seq x y z
N MET A 1 46.98 7.28 -35.95
CA MET A 1 46.74 7.71 -34.55
C MET A 1 45.33 7.30 -34.15
N ARG A 2 45.19 6.22 -33.38
CA ARG A 2 43.90 5.68 -32.91
C ARG A 2 43.73 6.14 -31.46
N TRP A 3 42.74 7.00 -31.20
CA TRP A 3 42.40 7.44 -29.85
C TRP A 3 41.98 6.21 -29.03
N GLN A 4 42.69 5.92 -27.95
CA GLN A 4 42.29 4.95 -26.94
C GLN A 4 41.88 5.72 -25.69
N PRO A 5 40.64 5.58 -25.19
CA PRO A 5 40.27 6.11 -23.89
C PRO A 5 40.99 5.32 -22.79
N SER A 6 41.64 6.03 -21.87
CA SER A 6 42.27 5.45 -20.69
C SER A 6 41.18 4.82 -19.79
N PRO A 7 41.39 3.61 -19.23
CA PRO A 7 40.41 2.96 -18.35
C PRO A 7 40.13 3.73 -17.04
N ASP A 8 40.97 4.71 -16.73
CA ASP A 8 40.92 5.44 -15.46
C ASP A 8 39.92 6.62 -15.47
N THR A 9 39.50 7.10 -16.65
CA THR A 9 38.52 8.19 -16.76
C THR A 9 37.06 7.75 -16.66
N ALA A 10 36.78 6.44 -16.71
CA ALA A 10 35.41 5.91 -16.59
C ALA A 10 34.94 5.77 -15.13
N ALA A 11 35.84 5.89 -14.15
CA ALA A 11 35.56 5.58 -12.74
C ALA A 11 35.16 6.80 -11.88
N THR A 12 35.00 8.01 -12.44
CA THR A 12 34.67 9.21 -11.65
C THR A 12 33.58 10.08 -12.29
N ALA A 13 32.72 9.49 -13.11
CA ALA A 13 31.38 10.02 -13.30
C ALA A 13 30.49 9.27 -12.32
N ALA A 14 30.06 9.94 -11.24
CA ALA A 14 29.02 9.41 -10.36
C ALA A 14 27.90 8.88 -11.24
N ASP A 15 27.61 7.58 -11.12
CA ASP A 15 26.62 6.90 -11.96
C ASP A 15 25.29 7.69 -11.90
N PRO A 16 24.85 8.30 -13.02
CA PRO A 16 23.65 9.12 -13.05
C PRO A 16 22.41 8.30 -12.70
N ASP A 17 22.43 7.00 -12.99
CA ASP A 17 21.34 6.09 -12.63
C ASP A 17 21.34 5.85 -11.11
N ALA A 18 22.51 5.73 -10.48
CA ALA A 18 22.61 5.65 -9.02
C ALA A 18 22.13 6.94 -8.34
N ALA A 19 22.42 8.11 -8.91
CA ALA A 19 21.93 9.39 -8.40
C ALA A 19 20.40 9.53 -8.55
N LEU A 20 19.84 9.09 -9.67
CA LEU A 20 18.39 9.02 -9.89
C LEU A 20 17.71 8.04 -8.94
N LEU A 21 18.31 6.87 -8.71
CA LEU A 21 17.79 5.89 -7.77
C LEU A 21 17.85 6.41 -6.34
N ALA A 22 18.95 7.07 -5.95
CA ALA A 22 19.07 7.71 -4.65
C ALA A 22 18.02 8.81 -4.45
N HIS A 23 17.74 9.60 -5.48
CA HIS A 23 16.67 10.60 -5.43
C HIS A 23 15.27 9.95 -5.39
N ALA A 24 15.03 8.89 -6.16
CA ALA A 24 13.75 8.18 -6.21
C ALA A 24 13.46 7.33 -4.95
N THR A 25 14.51 6.92 -4.23
CA THR A 25 14.42 6.22 -2.95
C THR A 25 14.58 7.14 -1.75
N ALA A 26 15.02 8.39 -1.98
CA ALA A 26 14.99 9.40 -0.94
C ALA A 26 13.55 9.53 -0.44
N PRO A 27 13.35 9.49 0.87
CA PRO A 27 12.02 9.62 1.42
C PRO A 27 11.44 10.97 1.05
N PRO A 28 10.25 10.99 0.43
CA PRO A 28 9.63 12.20 -0.08
C PRO A 28 9.40 13.20 1.05
N GLU A 29 9.37 14.49 0.71
CA GLU A 29 8.86 15.49 1.64
C GLU A 29 7.42 15.10 2.07
N LEU A 30 7.04 15.44 3.31
CA LEU A 30 5.77 14.96 3.85
C LEU A 30 4.59 15.42 2.98
N ALA A 31 4.65 16.64 2.44
CA ALA A 31 3.63 17.19 1.55
C ALA A 31 3.47 16.33 0.28
N ASP A 32 4.56 16.04 -0.43
CA ASP A 32 4.56 15.21 -1.64
C ASP A 32 4.05 13.80 -1.37
N GLY A 33 4.45 13.22 -0.22
CA GLY A 33 3.97 11.91 0.20
C GLY A 33 2.46 11.90 0.46
N VAL A 34 1.94 12.94 1.12
CA VAL A 34 0.50 13.10 1.39
C VAL A 34 -0.27 13.30 0.08
N GLU A 35 0.24 14.12 -0.84
CA GLU A 35 -0.38 14.34 -2.15
C GLU A 35 -0.44 13.04 -2.97
N ALA A 36 0.67 12.32 -3.08
CA ALA A 36 0.72 11.03 -3.77
C ALA A 36 -0.24 10.01 -3.16
N LEU A 37 -0.31 9.92 -1.82
CA LEU A 37 -1.24 9.03 -1.13
C LEU A 37 -2.70 9.42 -1.40
N SER A 38 -3.00 10.72 -1.41
CA SER A 38 -4.34 11.23 -1.71
C SER A 38 -4.78 10.87 -3.14
N TYR A 39 -3.87 10.99 -4.11
CA TYR A 39 -4.10 10.63 -5.51
C TYR A 39 -4.44 9.15 -5.66
N TRP A 40 -3.63 8.25 -5.08
CA TRP A 40 -3.88 6.81 -5.17
C TRP A 40 -5.19 6.39 -4.50
N HIS A 41 -5.57 7.06 -3.40
CA HIS A 41 -6.88 6.86 -2.78
C HIS A 41 -8.04 7.38 -3.64
N GLY A 42 -7.91 8.56 -4.26
CA GLY A 42 -8.89 9.10 -5.21
C GLY A 42 -9.11 8.13 -6.36
N ARG A 43 -8.01 7.71 -7.00
CA ARG A 43 -8.02 6.75 -8.11
C ARG A 43 -8.67 5.42 -7.73
N GLN A 44 -8.44 4.91 -6.51
CA GLN A 44 -9.10 3.68 -6.04
C GLN A 44 -10.63 3.84 -5.93
N ARG A 45 -11.13 5.03 -5.59
CA ARG A 45 -12.57 5.31 -5.47
C ARG A 45 -13.24 5.44 -6.83
N GLU A 46 -12.55 6.03 -7.80
CA GLU A 46 -13.06 6.23 -9.17
C GLU A 46 -13.05 4.93 -10.00
N LEU A 47 -12.17 3.99 -9.67
CA LEU A 47 -12.06 2.74 -10.43
C LEU A 47 -13.30 1.83 -10.27
N PRO A 48 -13.96 1.42 -11.37
CA PRO A 48 -15.09 0.49 -11.31
C PRO A 48 -14.73 -0.88 -10.71
N TRP A 49 -15.72 -1.55 -10.10
CA TRP A 49 -15.53 -2.83 -9.40
C TRP A 49 -14.98 -3.96 -10.29
N TYR A 50 -15.29 -3.94 -11.59
CA TYR A 50 -14.85 -4.94 -12.55
C TYR A 50 -13.36 -4.81 -12.92
N ARG A 51 -12.73 -3.64 -12.70
CA ARG A 51 -11.29 -3.43 -12.94
C ARG A 51 -10.44 -3.89 -11.75
N ARG A 52 -10.57 -5.17 -11.40
CA ARG A 52 -9.91 -5.75 -10.20
C ARG A 52 -8.39 -5.58 -10.21
N GLY A 53 -7.74 -5.70 -11.37
CA GLY A 53 -6.28 -5.50 -11.51
C GLY A 53 -5.85 -4.08 -11.14
N ALA A 54 -6.45 -3.07 -11.76
CA ALA A 54 -6.17 -1.66 -11.47
C ALA A 54 -6.50 -1.28 -10.02
N ARG A 55 -7.58 -1.84 -9.44
CA ARG A 55 -7.90 -1.64 -8.02
C ARG A 55 -6.85 -2.25 -7.10
N ARG A 56 -6.32 -3.44 -7.42
CA ARG A 56 -5.22 -4.06 -6.67
C ARG A 56 -3.95 -3.23 -6.78
N GLU A 57 -3.67 -2.67 -7.95
CA GLU A 57 -2.52 -1.80 -8.16
C GLU A 57 -2.60 -0.53 -7.33
N ALA A 58 -3.72 0.21 -7.44
CA ALA A 58 -3.94 1.41 -6.64
C ALA A 58 -3.87 1.13 -5.13
N THR A 59 -4.33 -0.05 -4.69
CA THR A 59 -4.22 -0.48 -3.28
C THR A 59 -2.78 -0.75 -2.86
N ARG A 60 -1.98 -1.38 -3.73
CA ARG A 60 -0.55 -1.64 -3.48
C ARG A 60 0.24 -0.34 -3.43
N MET A 61 -0.01 0.57 -4.37
CA MET A 61 0.63 1.88 -4.40
C MET A 61 0.25 2.73 -3.20
N ALA A 62 -1.04 2.80 -2.83
CA ALA A 62 -1.46 3.49 -1.60
C ALA A 62 -0.73 2.93 -0.36
N ALA A 63 -0.62 1.60 -0.24
CA ALA A 63 0.09 0.98 0.88
C ALA A 63 1.60 1.32 0.92
N ALA A 64 2.26 1.37 -0.23
CA ALA A 64 3.68 1.73 -0.31
C ALA A 64 3.92 3.21 0.02
N TRP A 65 2.98 4.09 -0.36
CA TRP A 65 3.05 5.51 -0.02
C TRP A 65 2.70 5.77 1.45
N GLU A 66 1.81 4.99 2.06
CA GLU A 66 1.54 5.07 3.51
C GLU A 66 2.79 4.86 4.37
N SER A 67 3.60 3.83 4.07
CA SER A 67 4.83 3.59 4.84
C SER A 67 5.82 4.74 4.69
N ARG A 68 5.97 5.26 3.46
CA ARG A 68 6.84 6.41 3.17
C ARG A 68 6.38 7.69 3.87
N VAL A 69 5.07 7.97 3.88
CA VAL A 69 4.48 9.11 4.59
C VAL A 69 4.64 8.97 6.10
N ALA A 70 4.46 7.77 6.65
CA ALA A 70 4.66 7.54 8.07
C ALA A 70 6.12 7.80 8.48
N GLU A 71 7.08 7.29 7.69
CA GLU A 71 8.50 7.54 7.93
C GLU A 71 8.88 9.03 7.77
N ALA A 72 8.33 9.71 6.75
CA ALA A 72 8.51 11.13 6.55
C ALA A 72 7.92 11.94 7.71
N ALA A 73 6.74 11.58 8.21
CA ALA A 73 6.08 12.26 9.32
C ALA A 73 6.84 12.12 10.65
N ILE A 74 7.49 10.98 10.88
CA ILE A 74 8.36 10.75 12.06
C ILE A 74 9.62 11.61 11.97
N ARG A 75 10.23 11.71 10.79
CA ARG A 75 11.46 12.50 10.57
C ARG A 75 11.21 14.00 10.54
N ALA A 76 10.03 14.41 10.11
CA ALA A 76 9.70 15.81 9.94
C ALA A 76 9.16 16.38 11.26
N ARG A 77 10.10 16.92 12.05
CA ARG A 77 9.84 17.49 13.40
C ARG A 77 9.01 18.78 13.33
N ASP A 78 9.24 19.60 12.29
CA ASP A 78 8.66 20.94 12.10
C ASP A 78 7.57 21.03 11.02
N VAL A 79 6.72 19.99 10.87
CA VAL A 79 5.68 20.02 9.84
C VAL A 79 4.42 20.74 10.31
N HIS A 80 3.82 21.47 9.36
CA HIS A 80 2.53 22.12 9.51
C HIS A 80 1.46 21.14 10.05
N PRO A 81 0.67 21.55 11.07
CA PRO A 81 -0.25 20.66 11.77
C PRO A 81 -1.36 20.09 10.88
N LEU A 82 -1.73 20.78 9.79
CA LEU A 82 -2.70 20.25 8.81
C LEU A 82 -2.17 19.03 8.06
N ASP A 83 -0.90 19.04 7.64
CA ASP A 83 -0.31 17.92 6.90
C ASP A 83 -0.13 16.70 7.81
N ARG A 84 0.21 16.94 9.07
CA ARG A 84 0.26 15.89 10.11
C ARG A 84 -1.13 15.30 10.37
N GLY A 85 -2.17 16.14 10.42
CA GLY A 85 -3.56 15.71 10.57
C GLY A 85 -4.06 14.90 9.37
N LEU A 86 -3.78 15.35 8.16
CA LEU A 86 -4.13 14.65 6.92
C LEU A 86 -3.41 13.31 6.82
N ALA A 87 -2.10 13.27 7.13
CA ALA A 87 -1.35 12.03 7.21
C ALA A 87 -1.97 11.04 8.21
N ALA A 88 -2.33 11.52 9.41
CA ALA A 88 -2.98 10.68 10.42
C ALA A 88 -4.36 10.15 9.98
N VAL A 89 -5.19 10.99 9.37
CA VAL A 89 -6.51 10.59 8.85
C VAL A 89 -6.38 9.60 7.70
N LEU A 90 -5.44 9.81 6.78
CA LEU A 90 -5.22 8.92 5.63
C LEU A 90 -4.71 7.54 6.09
N VAL A 91 -3.76 7.50 7.04
CA VAL A 91 -3.28 6.25 7.66
C VAL A 91 -4.40 5.55 8.45
N ALA A 92 -5.22 6.28 9.21
CA ALA A 92 -6.36 5.71 9.92
C ALA A 92 -7.41 5.11 8.95
N ARG A 93 -7.65 5.78 7.81
CA ARG A 93 -8.61 5.36 6.80
C ARG A 93 -8.15 4.14 6.01
N SER A 94 -6.85 3.95 5.81
CA SER A 94 -6.31 2.75 5.19
C SER A 94 -6.40 1.51 6.11
N TRP A 95 -6.20 1.72 7.42
CA TRP A 95 -6.42 0.71 8.46
C TRP A 95 -7.86 0.21 8.46
N GLY A 96 -8.84 1.11 8.31
CA GLY A 96 -10.26 0.74 8.21
C GLY A 96 -10.55 -0.26 7.08
N ARG A 97 -9.98 -0.07 5.88
CA ARG A 97 -10.26 -0.97 4.73
C ARG A 97 -9.57 -2.32 4.83
N ARG A 98 -8.33 -2.38 5.37
CA ARG A 98 -7.63 -3.65 5.61
C ARG A 98 -8.32 -4.45 6.73
N SER A 99 -8.78 -3.76 7.77
CA SER A 99 -9.53 -4.35 8.87
C SER A 99 -10.89 -4.88 8.41
N VAL A 100 -11.63 -4.15 7.56
CA VAL A 100 -12.91 -4.62 6.99
C VAL A 100 -12.74 -5.89 6.16
N ARG A 101 -11.67 -6.02 5.35
CA ARG A 101 -11.48 -7.25 4.54
C ARG A 101 -11.12 -8.47 5.40
N ARG A 102 -10.31 -8.29 6.45
CA ARG A 102 -10.00 -9.35 7.42
C ARG A 102 -11.23 -9.70 8.26
N TRP A 103 -12.01 -8.71 8.66
CA TRP A 103 -13.27 -8.91 9.36
C TRP A 103 -14.30 -9.63 8.49
N ALA A 104 -14.45 -9.25 7.22
CA ALA A 104 -15.33 -9.90 6.28
C ALA A 104 -14.95 -11.37 6.06
N TRP A 105 -13.65 -11.67 5.90
CA TRP A 105 -13.16 -13.05 5.85
C TRP A 105 -13.48 -13.83 7.12
N ARG A 106 -13.28 -13.24 8.30
CA ARG A 106 -13.61 -13.86 9.59
C ARG A 106 -15.11 -14.11 9.79
N ILE A 107 -15.95 -13.18 9.34
CA ILE A 107 -17.41 -13.35 9.37
C ILE A 107 -17.80 -14.49 8.42
N GLN A 108 -17.27 -14.49 7.20
CA GLN A 108 -17.58 -15.51 6.20
C GLN A 108 -17.14 -16.91 6.63
N SER A 109 -15.95 -17.06 7.23
CA SER A 109 -15.49 -18.36 7.74
C SER A 109 -16.38 -18.87 8.88
N ARG A 110 -16.88 -17.98 9.75
CA ARG A 110 -17.81 -18.34 10.83
C ARG A 110 -19.16 -18.80 10.28
N LEU A 111 -19.71 -18.10 9.29
CA LEU A 111 -20.96 -18.50 8.64
C LEU A 111 -20.84 -19.87 7.98
N LEU A 112 -19.73 -20.13 7.28
CA LEU A 112 -19.46 -21.44 6.67
C LEU A 112 -19.33 -22.55 7.73
N ALA A 113 -18.65 -22.28 8.85
CA ALA A 113 -18.53 -23.24 9.94
C ALA A 113 -19.89 -23.59 10.56
N VAL A 114 -20.73 -22.58 10.83
CA VAL A 114 -22.09 -22.78 11.37
C VAL A 114 -22.95 -23.56 10.36
N ALA A 115 -22.90 -23.22 9.09
CA ALA A 115 -23.61 -23.95 8.05
C ALA A 115 -23.15 -25.42 7.96
N GLY A 116 -21.84 -25.66 8.03
CA GLY A 116 -21.28 -27.02 8.05
C GLY A 116 -21.75 -27.84 9.25
N VAL A 117 -21.79 -27.24 10.45
CA VAL A 117 -22.31 -27.89 11.66
C VAL A 117 -23.79 -28.20 11.53
N ALA A 118 -24.60 -27.27 11.01
CA ALA A 118 -26.03 -27.50 10.80
C ALA A 118 -26.30 -28.65 9.83
N VAL A 119 -25.53 -28.74 8.73
CA VAL A 119 -25.61 -29.87 7.78
C VAL A 119 -25.24 -31.19 8.45
N ALA A 120 -24.19 -31.21 9.28
CA ALA A 120 -23.78 -32.41 9.99
C ALA A 120 -24.84 -32.89 11.00
N ILE A 121 -25.46 -31.95 11.74
CA ILE A 121 -26.57 -32.26 12.66
C ILE A 121 -27.77 -32.84 11.90
N TYR A 122 -28.12 -32.25 10.76
CA TYR A 122 -29.23 -32.73 9.95
C TYR A 122 -28.98 -34.14 9.40
N ALA A 123 -27.77 -34.41 8.91
CA ALA A 123 -27.37 -35.73 8.44
C ALA A 123 -27.35 -36.78 9.56
N ALA A 124 -26.90 -36.41 10.77
CA ALA A 124 -26.92 -37.29 11.94
C ALA A 124 -28.35 -37.59 12.41
N PHE A 125 -29.25 -36.60 12.32
CA PHE A 125 -30.67 -36.77 12.63
C PHE A 125 -31.37 -37.70 11.65
N GLU A 126 -31.12 -37.57 10.34
CA GLU A 126 -31.61 -38.51 9.32
C GLU A 126 -31.10 -39.94 9.51
N LEU A 127 -29.85 -40.13 9.95
CA LEU A 127 -29.28 -41.46 10.20
C LEU A 127 -29.81 -42.14 11.47
N LEU A 128 -30.43 -41.39 12.38
CA LEU A 128 -30.95 -41.87 13.67
C LEU A 128 -32.47 -42.12 13.64
N LEU A 129 -33.15 -41.70 12.58
CA LEU A 129 -34.59 -41.86 12.36
C LEU A 129 -34.87 -43.07 11.46
#